data_AF-A0A9C8I8V0-F1
#
_entry.id   AF-A0A9C8I8V0-F1
#
_cell.length_a   1.000
_cell.length_b   1.000
_cell.length_c   1.000
_cell.angle_alpha   90.00
_cell.angle_beta   90.00
_cell.angle_gamma   90.00
#
_symmetry.space_group_name_H-M   'P 1'
#
loop_
_entity.id
_entity.type
_entity.pdbx_description
1 polymer ?
#
loop_
_entity_poly.entity_id
_entity_poly.type
_entity_poly.pdbx_seq_one_letter_code
_entity_poly.pdbx_strand_id
1 'polypeptide(L)'
;MSSILHGALDKIHASMSSALESIPDTFVLDTDIILNAVTVETTTSRIDEIARIRGVISIEEAVFPESLLDNTAQGLKLKPGTYPNVVWDEGYTGQNFDAMILDTGVNTSHSAFVGLDLISQFFPTNATGCTYQDSSNHGTHTAGVIASQDSTYPGLSFGIETLYNAKLCSG
;
A
#
# COMPACT_ATOMS: atom_id res chain seq x y z
N MET A 1 -21.56 -13.45 7.77
CA MET A 1 -21.16 -13.33 9.19
C MET A 1 -20.19 -12.15 9.43
N SER A 2 -20.26 -11.09 8.61
CA SER A 2 -19.26 -9.98 8.57
C SER A 2 -19.74 -8.68 9.25
N SER A 3 -21.04 -8.51 9.51
CA SER A 3 -21.59 -7.20 9.92
C SER A 3 -21.45 -6.85 11.41
N ILE A 4 -21.10 -7.81 12.28
CA ILE A 4 -21.06 -7.57 13.73
C ILE A 4 -19.69 -7.06 14.19
N LEU A 5 -18.61 -7.50 13.55
CA LEU A 5 -17.25 -7.08 13.91
C LEU A 5 -16.96 -5.64 13.43
N HIS A 6 -17.38 -5.30 12.21
CA HIS A 6 -17.26 -3.94 11.66
C HIS A 6 -18.02 -2.92 12.53
N GLY A 7 -19.31 -3.16 12.81
CA GLY A 7 -20.14 -2.21 13.56
C GLY A 7 -19.77 -2.01 15.04
N ALA A 8 -18.94 -2.87 15.63
CA ALA A 8 -18.42 -2.70 16.98
C ALA A 8 -17.16 -1.82 16.98
N LEU A 9 -16.22 -2.06 16.07
CA LEU A 9 -15.03 -1.22 15.87
C LEU A 9 -15.43 0.19 15.45
N ASP A 10 -16.39 0.34 14.54
CA ASP A 10 -16.87 1.65 14.10
C ASP A 10 -17.36 2.52 15.27
N LYS A 11 -18.04 1.91 16.25
CA LYS A 11 -18.52 2.63 17.45
C LYS A 11 -17.38 3.00 18.40
N ILE A 12 -16.39 2.12 18.55
CA ILE A 12 -15.20 2.38 19.36
C ILE A 12 -14.40 3.52 18.74
N HIS A 13 -14.15 3.46 17.43
CA HIS A 13 -13.47 4.51 16.68
C HIS A 13 -14.25 5.82 16.73
N ALA A 14 -15.56 5.83 16.50
CA ALA A 14 -16.35 7.06 16.58
C ALA A 14 -16.28 7.73 17.97
N SER A 15 -16.33 6.93 19.05
CA SER A 15 -16.18 7.44 20.41
C SER A 15 -14.76 7.94 20.69
N MET A 16 -13.73 7.25 20.17
CA MET A 16 -12.34 7.65 20.33
C MET A 16 -12.04 8.93 19.55
N SER A 17 -12.46 9.00 18.28
CA SER A 17 -12.33 10.19 17.43
C SER A 17 -12.99 11.40 18.08
N SER A 18 -14.20 11.25 18.64
CA SER A 18 -14.87 12.34 19.37
C SER A 18 -14.07 12.83 20.58
N ALA A 19 -13.39 11.93 21.30
CA ALA A 19 -12.54 12.31 22.43
C ALA A 19 -11.26 13.03 21.95
N LEU A 20 -10.65 12.54 20.87
CA LEU A 20 -9.43 13.11 20.29
C LEU A 20 -9.69 14.51 19.72
N GLU A 21 -10.78 14.69 18.97
CA GLU A 21 -11.16 16.00 18.39
C GLU A 21 -11.58 17.03 19.44
N SER A 22 -11.84 16.61 20.68
CA SER A 22 -12.09 17.53 21.80
C SER A 22 -10.81 18.16 22.38
N ILE A 23 -9.65 17.58 22.05
CA ILE A 23 -8.34 18.11 22.46
C ILE A 23 -7.92 19.20 21.47
N PRO A 24 -7.53 20.40 21.95
CA PRO A 24 -7.04 21.46 21.06
C PRO A 24 -5.86 21.00 20.19
N ASP A 25 -5.84 21.48 18.94
CA ASP A 25 -4.78 21.18 17.96
C ASP A 25 -4.60 19.67 17.71
N THR A 26 -5.68 18.89 17.77
CA THR A 26 -5.69 17.46 17.47
C THR A 26 -6.74 17.15 16.41
N PHE A 27 -6.31 16.51 15.32
CA PHE A 27 -7.14 16.20 14.17
C PHE A 27 -7.05 14.71 13.87
N VAL A 28 -8.21 14.05 13.73
CA VAL A 28 -8.25 12.64 13.32
C VAL A 28 -8.07 12.57 11.80
N LEU A 29 -7.06 11.82 11.36
CA LEU A 29 -6.74 11.66 9.95
C LEU A 29 -7.43 10.42 9.36
N ASP A 30 -7.34 9.29 10.08
CA ASP A 30 -7.87 8.01 9.61
C ASP A 30 -8.15 7.03 10.76
N THR A 31 -8.94 6.00 10.48
CA THR A 31 -9.23 4.89 11.40
C THR A 31 -9.00 3.57 10.67
N ASP A 32 -8.19 2.68 11.25
CA ASP A 32 -7.87 1.40 10.64
C ASP A 32 -9.06 0.43 10.78
N ILE A 33 -9.35 -0.36 9.73
CA ILE A 33 -10.49 -1.31 9.75
C ILE A 33 -10.09 -2.71 10.21
N ILE A 34 -8.79 -2.99 10.29
CA ILE A 34 -8.19 -4.26 10.70
C ILE A 34 -7.63 -4.13 12.13
N LEU A 35 -6.96 -3.01 12.41
CA LEU A 35 -6.45 -2.67 13.72
C LEU A 35 -7.43 -1.76 14.47
N ASN A 36 -7.51 -1.89 15.79
CA ASN A 36 -8.18 -0.89 16.63
C ASN A 36 -7.24 0.31 16.81
N ALA A 37 -7.00 1.04 15.72
CA ALA A 37 -6.04 2.12 15.63
C ALA A 37 -6.66 3.37 14.98
N VAL A 38 -6.27 4.53 15.48
CA VAL A 38 -6.67 5.85 14.97
C VAL A 38 -5.41 6.64 14.71
N THR A 39 -5.27 7.16 13.49
CA THR A 39 -4.17 8.04 13.11
C THR A 39 -4.58 9.47 13.40
N VAL A 40 -3.76 10.20 14.15
CA VAL A 40 -4.01 11.59 14.55
C VAL A 40 -2.84 12.50 14.20
N GLU A 41 -3.16 13.71 13.76
CA GLU A 41 -2.23 14.84 13.72
C GLU A 41 -2.40 15.65 14.99
N THR A 42 -1.31 15.88 15.74
CA THR A 42 -1.34 16.68 16.97
C THR A 42 0.03 17.26 17.30
N THR A 43 0.10 18.12 18.32
CA THR A 43 1.38 18.61 18.86
C THR A 43 1.95 17.64 19.89
N THR A 44 3.29 17.57 20.00
CA THR A 44 3.96 16.72 21.01
C THR A 44 3.54 17.02 22.44
N SER A 45 3.09 18.25 22.72
CA SER A 45 2.57 18.68 24.03
C SER A 45 1.27 17.99 24.45
N ARG A 46 0.55 17.35 23.51
CA ARG A 46 -0.73 16.66 23.74
C ARG A 46 -0.61 15.16 23.95
N ILE A 47 0.58 14.58 23.76
CA ILE A 47 0.79 13.13 23.87
C ILE A 47 0.36 12.61 25.26
N ASP A 48 0.74 13.30 26.35
CA ASP A 48 0.36 12.91 27.72
C ASP A 48 -1.15 13.00 27.97
N GLU A 49 -1.83 13.93 27.32
CA GLU A 49 -3.28 14.10 27.41
C GLU A 49 -4.00 12.97 26.68
N ILE A 50 -3.54 12.63 25.47
CA ILE A 50 -4.04 11.52 24.66
C ILE A 50 -3.80 10.18 25.36
N ALA A 51 -2.61 9.96 25.94
CA ALA A 51 -2.26 8.72 26.64
C ALA A 51 -3.17 8.42 27.86
N ARG A 52 -3.85 9.45 28.39
CA ARG A 52 -4.80 9.29 29.52
C ARG A 52 -6.22 8.99 29.07
N ILE A 53 -6.54 9.10 27.78
CA ILE A 53 -7.85 8.72 27.26
C ILE A 53 -8.06 7.23 27.52
N ARG A 54 -9.18 6.90 28.17
CA ARG A 54 -9.53 5.51 28.45
C ARG A 54 -9.63 4.72 27.14
N GLY A 55 -8.82 3.68 27.02
CA GLY A 55 -8.78 2.81 25.84
C GLY A 55 -7.57 3.02 24.95
N VAL A 56 -6.78 4.08 25.16
CA VAL A 56 -5.47 4.23 24.55
C VAL A 56 -4.49 3.27 25.24
N ILE A 57 -3.87 2.38 24.45
CA ILE A 57 -2.92 1.36 24.93
C ILE A 57 -1.49 1.76 24.59
N SER A 58 -1.26 2.27 23.39
CA SER A 58 0.02 2.75 22.91
C SER A 58 -0.17 3.98 22.02
N ILE A 59 0.88 4.79 21.92
CA ILE A 59 1.01 5.89 20.97
C ILE A 59 2.35 5.71 20.29
N GLU A 60 2.33 5.68 18.96
CA GLU A 60 3.52 5.53 18.13
C GLU A 60 3.57 6.67 17.13
N GLU A 61 4.77 7.14 16.81
CA GLU A 61 4.96 8.14 15.76
C GLU A 61 4.68 7.52 14.39
N ALA A 62 3.89 8.19 13.56
CA ALA A 62 3.65 7.75 12.19
C ALA A 62 4.93 7.96 11.37
N VAL A 63 5.63 6.87 11.06
CA VAL A 63 6.81 6.90 10.19
C VAL A 63 6.35 6.76 8.74
N PHE A 64 6.67 7.74 7.90
CA PHE A 64 6.41 7.65 6.48
C PHE A 64 7.43 6.71 5.82
N PRO A 65 6.99 5.69 5.06
CA PRO A 65 7.91 4.84 4.33
C PRO A 65 8.62 5.64 3.24
N GLU A 66 9.95 5.48 3.15
CA GLU A 66 10.74 5.99 2.02
C GLU A 66 10.88 4.91 0.95
N SER A 67 10.85 5.33 -0.33
CA SER A 67 11.13 4.47 -1.48
C SER A 67 12.61 4.05 -1.47
N LEU A 68 12.89 2.75 -1.33
CA LEU A 68 14.23 2.29 -0.99
C LEU A 68 14.96 1.37 -1.99
N LEU A 69 14.41 0.98 -3.16
CA LEU A 69 15.13 0.08 -4.08
C LEU A 69 14.70 0.17 -5.56
N ASP A 70 15.66 0.26 -6.50
CA ASP A 70 15.44 0.42 -7.96
C ASP A 70 16.15 -0.60 -8.88
N ASN A 71 16.79 -1.67 -8.36
CA ASN A 71 17.71 -2.51 -9.17
C ASN A 71 17.44 -4.04 -9.18
N THR A 72 16.25 -4.49 -8.78
CA THR A 72 15.93 -5.88 -8.42
C THR A 72 16.03 -6.92 -9.54
N ALA A 73 15.68 -6.59 -10.79
CA ALA A 73 15.65 -7.58 -11.89
C ALA A 73 17.05 -8.10 -12.31
N GLN A 74 18.09 -7.25 -12.24
CA GLN A 74 19.46 -7.68 -12.53
C GLN A 74 20.08 -8.51 -11.40
N GLY A 75 19.66 -8.27 -10.15
CA GLY A 75 20.19 -8.97 -8.98
C GLY A 75 19.84 -10.46 -8.94
N LEU A 76 18.69 -10.86 -9.50
CA LEU A 76 18.15 -12.22 -9.38
C LEU A 76 18.50 -13.17 -10.53
N LYS A 77 19.17 -12.68 -11.60
CA LYS A 77 19.72 -13.53 -12.67
C LYS A 77 18.69 -14.45 -13.35
N LEU A 78 17.51 -13.91 -13.68
CA LEU A 78 16.36 -14.71 -14.14
C LEU A 78 16.21 -14.84 -15.66
N LYS A 79 17.13 -14.28 -16.47
CA LYS A 79 17.03 -14.31 -17.94
C LYS A 79 17.28 -15.72 -18.52
N PRO A 80 16.29 -16.36 -19.17
CA PRO A 80 16.47 -17.65 -19.84
C PRO A 80 17.56 -17.56 -20.91
N GLY A 81 18.41 -18.59 -21.00
CA GLY A 81 19.56 -18.63 -21.91
C GLY A 81 20.80 -17.84 -21.45
N THR A 82 20.71 -17.08 -20.35
CA THR A 82 21.89 -16.45 -19.70
C THR A 82 22.31 -17.20 -18.43
N TYR A 83 21.34 -17.75 -17.69
CA TYR A 83 21.56 -18.51 -16.47
C TYR A 83 20.88 -19.89 -16.58
N PRO A 84 21.53 -20.98 -16.15
CA PRO A 84 20.92 -22.31 -16.16
C PRO A 84 19.89 -22.46 -15.02
N ASN A 85 18.80 -23.19 -15.26
CA ASN A 85 17.78 -23.55 -14.27
C ASN A 85 17.08 -22.35 -13.61
N VAL A 86 16.56 -21.42 -14.41
CA VAL A 86 15.77 -20.30 -13.88
C VAL A 86 14.35 -20.77 -13.56
N VAL A 87 13.72 -20.19 -12.53
CA VAL A 87 12.39 -20.59 -12.03
C VAL A 87 11.29 -20.64 -13.12
N TRP A 88 11.45 -19.87 -14.19
CA TRP A 88 10.55 -19.88 -15.34
C TRP A 88 10.64 -21.15 -16.19
N ASP A 89 11.80 -21.79 -16.29
CA ASP A 89 11.96 -23.05 -17.02
C ASP A 89 11.21 -24.21 -16.34
N GLU A 90 11.04 -24.10 -15.02
CA GLU A 90 10.21 -25.00 -14.19
C GLU A 90 8.72 -24.62 -14.23
N GLY A 91 8.35 -23.60 -15.00
CA GLY A 91 6.98 -23.13 -15.18
C GLY A 91 6.46 -22.24 -14.06
N TYR A 92 7.29 -21.78 -13.12
CA TYR A 92 6.86 -20.87 -12.05
C TYR A 92 6.91 -19.42 -12.52
N THR A 93 5.79 -18.90 -13.00
CA THR A 93 5.67 -17.52 -13.52
C THR A 93 4.86 -16.61 -12.59
N GLY A 94 4.44 -17.12 -11.43
CA GLY A 94 3.53 -16.42 -10.52
C GLY A 94 2.05 -16.75 -10.77
N GLN A 95 1.75 -17.73 -11.64
CA GLN A 95 0.36 -18.10 -11.92
C GLN A 95 -0.40 -18.56 -10.67
N ASN A 96 -1.70 -18.26 -10.63
CA ASN A 96 -2.61 -18.49 -9.49
C ASN A 96 -2.32 -17.65 -8.23
N PHE A 97 -1.46 -16.64 -8.33
CA PHE A 97 -1.25 -15.66 -7.27
C PHE A 97 -1.56 -14.26 -7.77
N ASP A 98 -1.96 -13.42 -6.83
CA ASP A 98 -2.04 -11.97 -7.01
C ASP A 98 -0.91 -11.29 -6.24
N ALA A 99 -0.54 -10.10 -6.68
CA ALA A 99 0.43 -9.26 -5.99
C ALA A 99 -0.17 -7.90 -5.64
N MET A 100 0.33 -7.26 -4.59
CA MET A 100 -0.03 -5.89 -4.23
C MET A 100 1.23 -5.06 -4.05
N ILE A 101 1.19 -3.82 -4.50
CA ILE A 101 2.25 -2.84 -4.36
C ILE A 101 1.72 -1.64 -3.57
N LEU A 102 2.41 -1.32 -2.47
CA LEU A 102 2.22 -0.11 -1.69
C LEU A 102 3.37 0.84 -2.02
N ASP A 103 3.11 1.82 -2.89
CA ASP A 103 4.16 2.67 -3.47
C ASP A 103 3.55 4.02 -3.93
N THR A 104 4.20 4.75 -4.84
CA THR A 104 3.76 6.06 -5.34
C THR A 104 2.62 6.01 -6.35
N GLY A 105 2.04 4.83 -6.57
CA GLY A 105 1.02 4.55 -7.59
C GLY A 105 1.61 3.86 -8.82
N VAL A 106 0.74 3.50 -9.78
CA VAL A 106 1.14 2.89 -11.05
C VAL A 106 0.53 3.67 -12.20
N ASN A 107 1.31 3.97 -13.24
CA ASN A 107 0.78 4.42 -14.52
C ASN A 107 0.03 3.25 -15.19
N THR A 108 -1.26 3.15 -14.88
CA THR A 108 -2.15 2.07 -15.36
C THR A 108 -2.32 2.04 -16.88
N SER A 109 -1.98 3.13 -17.58
CA SER A 109 -2.02 3.20 -19.05
C SER A 109 -0.72 2.75 -19.72
N HIS A 110 0.30 2.33 -18.96
CA HIS A 110 1.59 1.93 -19.51
C HIS A 110 1.45 0.61 -20.31
N SER A 111 2.06 0.54 -21.50
CA SER A 111 1.91 -0.60 -22.41
C SER A 111 2.39 -1.93 -21.82
N ALA A 112 3.36 -1.88 -20.90
CA ALA A 112 3.85 -3.05 -20.18
C ALA A 112 2.78 -3.76 -19.32
N PHE A 113 1.62 -3.15 -19.06
CA PHE A 113 0.56 -3.78 -18.25
C PHE A 113 -0.68 -4.16 -19.06
N VAL A 114 -0.62 -4.10 -20.39
CA VAL A 114 -1.72 -4.55 -21.23
C VAL A 114 -1.97 -6.05 -21.01
N GLY A 115 -3.22 -6.40 -20.67
CA GLY A 115 -3.63 -7.78 -20.42
C GLY A 115 -3.50 -8.24 -18.96
N LEU A 116 -2.90 -7.42 -18.09
CA LEU A 116 -2.89 -7.62 -16.64
C LEU A 116 -4.09 -6.94 -16.00
N ASP A 117 -4.78 -7.61 -15.07
CA ASP A 117 -5.83 -6.97 -14.29
C ASP A 117 -5.22 -6.06 -13.23
N LEU A 118 -5.39 -4.75 -13.40
CA LEU A 118 -4.83 -3.71 -12.54
C LEU A 118 -5.92 -3.10 -11.67
N ILE A 119 -6.02 -3.56 -10.43
CA ILE A 119 -6.97 -3.02 -9.45
C ILE A 119 -6.26 -1.91 -8.67
N SER A 120 -6.72 -0.67 -8.87
CA SER A 120 -6.03 0.51 -8.34
C SER A 120 -6.84 1.27 -7.30
N GLN A 121 -6.19 1.67 -6.22
CA GLN A 121 -6.72 2.55 -5.19
C GLN A 121 -5.61 3.44 -4.62
N PHE A 122 -5.98 4.56 -4.01
CA PHE A 122 -5.08 5.40 -3.24
C PHE A 122 -5.55 5.51 -1.78
N PHE A 123 -4.59 5.71 -0.88
CA PHE A 123 -4.83 5.79 0.55
C PHE A 123 -4.14 7.03 1.16
N PRO A 124 -4.80 7.74 2.08
CA PRO A 124 -6.17 7.49 2.54
C PRO A 124 -7.21 7.86 1.45
N THR A 125 -8.37 7.19 1.42
CA THR A 125 -9.34 7.33 0.31
C THR A 125 -10.02 8.70 0.27
N ASN A 126 -9.88 9.50 1.31
CA ASN A 126 -10.35 10.89 1.41
C ASN A 126 -9.28 11.93 1.04
N ALA A 127 -8.08 11.51 0.63
CA ALA A 127 -6.99 12.42 0.28
C ALA A 127 -7.39 13.35 -0.89
N THR A 128 -7.34 14.66 -0.67
CA THR A 128 -7.68 15.65 -1.70
C THR A 128 -6.53 15.83 -2.67
N GLY A 129 -6.83 15.82 -3.98
CA GLY A 129 -5.82 15.99 -5.02
C GLY A 129 -4.94 14.76 -5.24
N CYS A 130 -5.22 13.64 -4.56
CA CYS A 130 -4.53 12.38 -4.80
C CYS A 130 -5.27 11.53 -5.85
N THR A 131 -4.51 10.72 -6.60
CA THR A 131 -5.03 9.74 -7.54
C THR A 131 -4.14 8.51 -7.48
N TYR A 132 -4.65 7.32 -7.83
CA TYR A 132 -3.85 6.09 -7.88
C TYR A 132 -2.77 6.09 -8.97
N GLN A 133 -2.76 7.10 -9.85
CA GLN A 133 -1.76 7.25 -10.90
C GLN A 133 -0.41 7.63 -10.31
N ASP A 134 0.63 7.05 -10.89
CA ASP A 134 1.99 7.35 -10.49
C ASP A 134 2.44 8.73 -10.98
N SER A 135 2.93 9.54 -10.05
CA SER A 135 3.51 10.85 -10.32
C SER A 135 5.03 10.85 -10.16
N SER A 136 5.61 9.83 -9.52
CA SER A 136 7.04 9.76 -9.23
C SER A 136 7.79 8.87 -10.20
N ASN A 137 7.09 7.96 -10.89
CA ASN A 137 7.57 6.83 -11.71
C ASN A 137 8.07 5.60 -10.93
N HIS A 138 8.30 5.72 -9.61
CA HIS A 138 8.85 4.65 -8.78
C HIS A 138 7.91 3.45 -8.73
N GLY A 139 6.64 3.64 -8.36
CA GLY A 139 5.67 2.55 -8.30
C GLY A 139 5.39 1.90 -9.66
N THR A 140 5.41 2.67 -10.76
CA THR A 140 5.34 2.11 -12.13
C THR A 140 6.53 1.24 -12.45
N HIS A 141 7.74 1.67 -12.08
CA HIS A 141 8.96 0.91 -12.25
C HIS A 141 8.93 -0.38 -11.41
N THR A 142 8.58 -0.29 -10.12
CA THR A 142 8.38 -1.42 -9.21
C THR A 142 7.36 -2.42 -9.78
N ALA A 143 6.22 -1.94 -10.27
CA ALA A 143 5.20 -2.76 -10.91
C ALA A 143 5.72 -3.46 -12.18
N GLY A 144 6.54 -2.77 -12.98
CA GLY A 144 7.19 -3.35 -14.15
C GLY A 144 8.12 -4.51 -13.79
N VAL A 145 8.91 -4.37 -12.73
CA VAL A 145 9.77 -5.46 -12.24
C VAL A 145 8.94 -6.68 -11.85
N ILE A 146 7.78 -6.50 -11.22
CA ILE A 146 6.96 -7.62 -10.74
C ILE A 146 6.17 -8.26 -11.88
N ALA A 147 5.44 -7.46 -12.67
CA ALA A 147 4.31 -7.97 -13.45
C ALA A 147 4.26 -7.49 -14.91
N SER A 148 5.33 -6.87 -15.43
CA SER A 148 5.37 -6.48 -16.84
C SER A 148 5.02 -7.65 -17.76
N GLN A 149 4.07 -7.40 -18.66
CA GLN A 149 3.60 -8.28 -19.74
C GLN A 149 4.36 -8.05 -21.05
N ASP A 150 5.36 -7.17 -21.04
CA ASP A 150 6.20 -6.92 -22.22
C ASP A 150 7.02 -8.17 -22.56
N SER A 151 7.00 -8.59 -23.83
CA SER A 151 7.68 -9.81 -24.28
C SER A 151 9.21 -9.68 -24.29
N THR A 152 9.74 -8.45 -24.32
CA THR A 152 11.17 -8.15 -24.25
C THR A 152 11.61 -7.95 -22.80
N TYR A 153 10.76 -7.34 -21.98
CA TYR A 153 11.02 -7.04 -20.57
C TYR A 153 9.94 -7.61 -19.65
N PRO A 154 9.82 -8.94 -19.53
CA PRO A 154 8.82 -9.55 -18.67
C PRO A 154 9.15 -9.29 -17.19
N GLY A 155 8.11 -9.09 -16.39
CA GLY A 155 8.20 -9.03 -14.94
C GLY A 155 8.59 -10.39 -14.36
N LEU A 156 9.13 -10.40 -13.14
CA LEU A 156 9.53 -11.62 -12.44
C LEU A 156 8.40 -12.63 -12.31
N SER A 157 7.19 -12.11 -12.11
CA SER A 157 5.96 -12.86 -11.95
C SER A 157 4.96 -12.47 -13.04
N PHE A 158 5.38 -12.49 -14.31
CA PHE A 158 4.53 -12.11 -15.45
C PHE A 158 3.26 -12.97 -15.61
N GLY A 159 3.15 -14.11 -14.93
CA GLY A 159 1.98 -14.99 -14.96
C GLY A 159 0.91 -14.69 -13.92
N ILE A 160 1.07 -13.68 -13.06
CA ILE A 160 0.01 -13.27 -12.12
C ILE A 160 -1.25 -12.80 -12.86
N GLU A 161 -2.41 -13.00 -12.25
CA GLU A 161 -3.70 -12.59 -12.85
C GLU A 161 -4.01 -11.13 -12.52
N THR A 162 -3.88 -10.76 -11.24
CA THR A 162 -4.17 -9.42 -10.75
C THR A 162 -2.98 -8.78 -10.05
N LEU A 163 -2.74 -7.50 -10.35
CA LEU A 163 -1.85 -6.61 -9.60
C LEU A 163 -2.66 -5.51 -8.93
N TYR A 164 -2.63 -5.48 -7.61
CA TYR A 164 -3.21 -4.42 -6.80
C TYR A 164 -2.23 -3.25 -6.67
N ASN A 165 -2.60 -2.09 -7.19
CA ASN A 165 -1.89 -0.83 -7.05
C ASN A 165 -2.51 -0.04 -5.88
N ALA A 166 -1.83 0.01 -4.74
CA ALA A 166 -2.22 0.78 -3.56
C ALA A 166 -1.28 1.97 -3.39
N LYS A 167 -1.64 3.14 -3.94
CA LYS A 167 -0.83 4.35 -3.75
C LYS A 167 -0.94 4.86 -2.31
N LEU A 168 0.19 5.17 -1.68
CA LEU A 168 0.23 5.94 -0.44
C LEU A 168 0.39 7.42 -0.77
N CYS A 169 -0.61 8.22 -0.45
CA CYS A 169 -0.59 9.67 -0.62
C CYS A 169 0.12 10.30 0.58
N SER A 170 1.00 11.27 0.32
CA SER A 170 1.39 12.22 1.35
C SER A 170 0.14 13.03 1.74
N GLY A 171 -0.27 12.95 3.00
CA GLY A 171 -1.32 13.79 3.59
C GLY A 171 -0.98 15.26 3.55
#